data_AF-A0A8H3QJL7-F1
#
_entry.id   AF-A0A8H3QJL7-F1
#
_cell.length_a   1.000
_cell.length_b   1.000
_cell.length_c   1.000
_cell.angle_alpha   90.00
_cell.angle_beta   90.00
_cell.angle_gamma   90.00
#
_symmetry.space_group_name_H-M   'P 1'
#
loop_
_entity.id
_entity.type
_entity.pdbx_description
1 polymer ?
#
loop_
_entity_poly.entity_id
_entity_poly.type
_entity_poly.pdbx_seq_one_letter_code
_entity_poly.pdbx_strand_id
1 'polypeptide(L)'
;MELVNTNNENSFDPTPRLKSSPIPIKFISFNGSDENCVYCGEKYIEALFSREYIDNYYRLKYYKQKYCKKCLSSYIDDITDNNMYLDVDIYTMDSECSEHEISKTKVPQCIQECCRNCLRILCFKQIDGYLISRYNVNAEFYTQYDKVIESEKDCKLCGKSLYQGTDEYIMRQIKLCSDCYLISSGLIESTLTKEQISILYLPWWANFSSCNACYSRLTFASDCQKYCTNCLIFYIGCRHCLTTNIIFGLAGQSQCKKCKRISIIINKSEFNDLDDFLLDNVVTHNNLKLTE
;
A
#
# COMPACT_ATOMS: atom_id res chain seq x y z
N MET A 1 17.78 -5.94 3.05
CA MET A 1 16.63 -6.21 3.94
C MET A 1 16.72 -7.68 4.29
N GLU A 2 16.97 -8.01 5.55
CA GLU A 2 17.08 -9.41 5.97
C GLU A 2 15.68 -10.03 6.06
N LEU A 3 15.46 -11.13 5.35
CA LEU A 3 14.26 -11.93 5.46
C LEU A 3 14.36 -12.74 6.76
N VAL A 4 13.73 -12.23 7.82
CA VAL A 4 13.68 -12.93 9.11
C VAL A 4 12.63 -14.03 9.02
N ASN A 5 13.08 -15.28 8.97
CA ASN A 5 12.22 -16.46 9.04
C ASN A 5 11.76 -16.65 10.50
N THR A 6 10.53 -16.25 10.83
CA THR A 6 9.99 -16.34 12.20
C THR A 6 8.86 -17.36 12.27
N ASN A 7 9.23 -18.60 12.57
CA ASN A 7 8.30 -19.67 12.96
C ASN A 7 7.79 -19.53 14.42
N ASN A 8 7.86 -18.33 15.02
CA ASN A 8 7.26 -18.08 16.33
C ASN A 8 5.88 -17.45 16.13
N GLU A 9 4.83 -18.17 16.56
CA GLU A 9 3.42 -17.78 16.46
C GLU A 9 3.03 -16.53 17.28
N ASN A 10 3.96 -15.90 17.98
CA ASN A 10 3.72 -14.62 18.65
C ASN A 10 3.51 -13.51 17.60
N SER A 11 2.41 -12.77 17.77
CA SER A 11 1.77 -11.94 16.75
C SER A 11 2.73 -11.03 15.96
N PHE A 12 3.20 -11.51 14.82
CA PHE A 12 3.90 -10.67 13.86
C PHE A 12 2.93 -9.58 13.37
N ASP A 13 3.18 -8.33 13.74
CA ASP A 13 2.48 -7.15 13.24
C ASP A 13 3.36 -6.48 12.17
N PRO A 14 2.94 -6.44 10.89
CA PRO A 14 3.67 -5.76 9.83
C PRO A 14 3.93 -4.27 10.09
N THR A 15 3.07 -3.60 10.88
CA THR A 15 3.21 -2.17 11.17
C THR A 15 2.99 -1.87 12.65
N PRO A 16 3.86 -2.35 13.57
CA PRO A 16 3.57 -2.42 15.02
C PRO A 16 3.33 -1.05 15.68
N ARG A 17 3.75 0.05 15.03
CA ARG A 17 3.57 1.43 15.51
C ARG A 17 2.28 2.09 15.02
N LEU A 18 1.54 1.46 14.11
CA LEU A 18 0.25 1.92 13.61
C LEU A 18 -0.87 1.05 14.16
N LYS A 19 -2.04 1.63 14.44
CA LYS A 19 -3.24 0.84 14.74
C LYS A 19 -3.97 0.47 13.46
N SER A 20 -4.78 -0.59 13.51
CA SER A 20 -5.74 -0.86 12.45
C SER A 20 -6.90 0.12 12.56
N SER A 21 -7.28 0.75 11.45
CA SER A 21 -8.41 1.67 11.41
C SER A 21 -9.72 0.98 11.82
N PRO A 22 -10.58 1.62 12.63
CA PRO A 22 -11.87 1.08 13.02
C PRO A 22 -12.81 0.95 11.82
N ILE A 23 -12.67 1.83 10.82
CA ILE A 23 -13.46 1.84 9.59
C ILE A 23 -12.57 1.60 8.36
N PRO A 24 -13.12 1.13 7.23
CA PRO A 24 -12.32 0.91 6.03
C PRO A 24 -11.78 2.22 5.42
N ILE A 25 -10.50 2.22 5.04
CA ILE A 25 -9.84 3.30 4.32
C ILE A 25 -10.22 3.22 2.83
N LYS A 26 -11.21 4.04 2.44
CA LYS A 26 -11.83 4.03 1.10
C LYS A 26 -11.31 5.11 0.17
N PHE A 27 -10.50 6.05 0.66
CA PHE A 27 -10.03 7.18 -0.15
C PHE A 27 -8.78 6.89 -1.00
N ILE A 28 -8.21 5.67 -0.96
CA ILE A 28 -7.06 5.26 -1.78
C ILE A 28 -7.50 4.12 -2.72
N SER A 29 -7.08 4.13 -3.99
CA SER A 29 -7.35 2.99 -4.89
C SER A 29 -6.32 1.86 -4.72
N PHE A 30 -6.74 0.61 -4.96
CA PHE A 30 -5.84 -0.53 -5.10
C PHE A 30 -5.25 -0.66 -6.52
N ASN A 31 -5.80 0.10 -7.47
CA ASN A 31 -5.29 0.26 -8.82
C ASN A 31 -4.78 1.71 -8.99
N GLY A 32 -3.47 1.89 -9.05
CA GLY A 32 -2.86 3.22 -9.25
C GLY A 32 -3.27 3.90 -10.58
N SER A 33 -3.76 3.13 -11.56
CA SER A 33 -4.25 3.66 -12.83
C SER A 33 -5.67 4.24 -12.75
N ASP A 34 -6.41 4.04 -11.66
CA ASP A 34 -7.75 4.61 -11.54
C ASP A 34 -7.70 6.15 -11.58
N GLU A 35 -8.63 6.73 -12.35
CA GLU A 35 -8.82 8.17 -12.43
C GLU A 35 -9.92 8.66 -11.49
N ASN A 36 -10.99 7.86 -11.34
CA ASN A 36 -12.15 8.18 -10.52
C ASN A 36 -12.27 7.24 -9.34
N CYS A 37 -12.76 7.77 -8.22
CA CYS A 37 -12.96 7.02 -6.99
C CYS A 37 -14.06 5.98 -7.15
N VAL A 38 -13.73 4.72 -6.91
CA VAL A 38 -14.67 3.59 -7.02
C VAL A 38 -15.83 3.64 -6.02
N TYR A 39 -15.78 4.52 -5.01
CA TYR A 39 -16.83 4.65 -3.99
C TYR A 39 -17.75 5.85 -4.18
N CYS A 40 -17.25 6.96 -4.71
CA CYS A 40 -18.05 8.19 -4.85
C CYS A 40 -18.05 8.80 -6.25
N GLY A 41 -17.30 8.24 -7.21
CA GLY A 41 -17.23 8.71 -8.59
C GLY A 41 -16.35 9.94 -8.82
N GLU A 42 -15.98 10.68 -7.76
CA GLU A 42 -15.13 11.87 -7.87
C GLU A 42 -13.73 11.54 -8.38
N LYS A 43 -13.13 12.47 -9.12
CA LYS A 43 -11.76 12.31 -9.61
C LYS A 43 -10.78 12.22 -8.44
N TYR A 44 -9.86 11.27 -8.52
CA TYR A 44 -8.73 11.20 -7.61
C TYR A 44 -7.80 12.41 -7.79
N ILE A 45 -7.28 12.94 -6.68
CA ILE A 45 -6.24 13.97 -6.70
C ILE A 45 -4.89 13.37 -6.33
N GLU A 46 -3.82 13.91 -6.91
CA GLU A 46 -2.45 13.44 -6.69
C GLU A 46 -1.89 13.98 -5.36
N ALA A 47 -1.06 13.18 -4.70
CA ALA A 47 -0.24 13.66 -3.58
C ALA A 47 0.91 14.53 -4.13
N LEU A 48 1.17 15.66 -3.47
CA LEU A 48 1.95 16.77 -4.05
C LEU A 48 3.37 16.38 -4.45
N PHE A 49 4.03 15.53 -3.66
CA PHE A 49 5.43 15.17 -3.88
C PHE A 49 5.60 13.76 -4.43
N SER A 50 4.52 13.11 -4.87
CA SER A 50 4.62 11.79 -5.48
C SER A 50 5.03 11.88 -6.95
N ARG A 51 5.88 10.94 -7.36
CA ARG A 51 6.37 10.80 -8.74
C ARG A 51 5.91 9.50 -9.37
N GLU A 52 5.47 9.59 -10.62
CA GLU A 52 5.35 8.42 -11.48
C GLU A 52 6.76 7.95 -11.86
N TYR A 53 7.04 6.68 -11.62
CA TYR A 53 8.31 6.06 -11.96
C TYR A 53 8.05 4.84 -12.83
N ILE A 54 8.83 4.72 -13.89
CA ILE A 54 8.88 3.54 -14.73
C ILE A 54 10.27 2.96 -14.52
N ASP A 55 10.34 1.66 -14.23
CA ASP A 55 11.64 1.01 -14.09
C ASP A 55 12.47 1.14 -15.38
N ASN A 56 13.79 1.03 -15.26
CA ASN A 56 14.71 1.28 -16.39
C ASN A 56 14.50 0.33 -17.59
N TYR A 57 13.63 -0.68 -17.48
CA TYR A 57 13.28 -1.60 -18.55
C TYR A 57 11.84 -1.43 -19.05
N TYR A 58 11.11 -0.40 -18.60
CA TYR A 58 9.71 -0.13 -18.97
C TYR A 58 8.72 -1.25 -18.65
N ARG A 59 9.00 -2.06 -17.62
CA ARG A 59 8.20 -3.25 -17.27
C ARG A 59 7.30 -3.03 -16.07
N LEU A 60 7.77 -2.33 -15.04
CA LEU A 60 6.97 -1.95 -13.87
C LEU A 60 6.65 -0.46 -13.89
N LYS A 61 5.36 -0.17 -13.73
CA LYS A 61 4.82 1.17 -13.67
C LYS A 61 4.35 1.49 -12.26
N TYR A 62 5.05 2.41 -11.61
CA TYR A 62 4.69 3.00 -10.33
C TYR A 62 3.94 4.29 -10.57
N TYR A 63 2.67 4.32 -10.18
CA TYR A 63 1.83 5.50 -10.35
C TYR A 63 2.11 6.51 -9.26
N LYS A 64 1.83 7.79 -9.56
CA LYS A 64 1.68 8.79 -8.51
C LYS A 64 0.65 8.32 -7.49
N GLN A 65 0.95 8.57 -6.23
CA GLN A 65 0.01 8.37 -5.14
C GLN A 65 -1.19 9.29 -5.34
N LYS A 66 -2.37 8.71 -5.17
CA LYS A 66 -3.65 9.35 -5.42
C LYS A 66 -4.60 9.09 -4.27
N TYR A 67 -5.44 10.08 -3.97
CA TYR A 67 -6.47 9.95 -2.94
C TYR A 67 -7.72 10.75 -3.30
N CYS A 68 -8.88 10.31 -2.82
CA CYS A 68 -10.15 10.97 -3.04
C CYS A 68 -10.40 11.96 -1.90
N LYS A 69 -10.44 13.26 -2.19
CA LYS A 69 -10.63 14.32 -1.18
C LYS A 69 -11.94 14.14 -0.41
N LYS A 70 -13.03 13.83 -1.11
CA LYS A 70 -14.37 13.63 -0.53
C LYS A 70 -14.40 12.44 0.43
N CYS A 71 -13.89 11.28 0.00
CA CYS A 71 -13.83 10.10 0.86
C CYS A 71 -12.84 10.28 2.03
N LEU A 72 -11.76 11.04 1.85
CA LEU A 72 -10.83 11.36 2.94
C LEU A 72 -11.52 12.23 3.98
N SER A 73 -12.25 13.27 3.56
CA SER A 73 -13.03 14.11 4.48
C SER A 73 -14.05 13.28 5.27
N SER A 74 -14.84 12.44 4.59
CA SER A 74 -15.79 11.54 5.27
C SER A 74 -15.10 10.61 6.26
N TYR A 75 -13.94 10.04 5.89
CA TYR A 75 -13.18 9.16 6.78
C TYR A 75 -12.69 9.88 8.04
N ILE A 76 -12.27 11.14 7.94
CA ILE A 76 -11.86 11.94 9.09
C ILE A 76 -13.05 12.20 10.02
N ASP A 77 -14.23 12.49 9.43
CA ASP A 77 -15.46 12.79 10.17
C ASP A 77 -15.99 11.58 10.95
N ASP A 78 -15.80 10.39 10.39
CA ASP A 78 -16.30 9.13 10.96
C ASP A 78 -15.38 8.56 12.05
N ILE A 79 -14.13 9.00 12.17
CA ILE A 79 -13.21 8.53 13.20
C ILE A 79 -13.29 9.41 14.44
N THR A 80 -13.56 8.77 15.58
CA THR A 80 -13.81 9.44 16.86
C THR A 80 -12.64 9.42 17.84
N ASP A 81 -11.55 8.72 17.52
CA ASP A 81 -10.38 8.58 18.38
C ASP A 81 -9.11 9.13 17.73
N ASN A 82 -8.08 9.37 18.55
CA ASN A 82 -6.83 10.00 18.13
C ASN A 82 -5.70 8.99 17.84
N ASN A 83 -6.02 7.73 17.54
CA ASN A 83 -4.99 6.74 17.22
C ASN A 83 -4.36 7.02 15.86
N MET A 84 -3.08 6.66 15.73
CA MET A 84 -2.37 6.78 14.47
C MET A 84 -2.64 5.56 13.56
N TYR A 85 -3.49 5.78 12.56
CA TYR A 85 -3.87 4.78 11.56
C TYR A 85 -3.06 4.86 10.26
N LEU A 86 -2.57 6.06 9.98
CA LEU A 86 -1.95 6.44 8.72
C LEU A 86 -0.61 7.11 9.01
N ASP A 87 0.41 6.71 8.27
CA ASP A 87 1.70 7.39 8.24
C ASP A 87 1.78 8.21 6.94
N VAL A 88 1.60 9.52 7.10
CA VAL A 88 1.28 10.45 6.02
C VAL A 88 1.89 11.81 6.29
N ASP A 89 2.50 12.38 5.25
CA ASP A 89 3.01 13.74 5.26
C ASP A 89 1.94 14.68 4.75
N ILE A 90 1.61 15.70 5.54
CA ILE A 90 0.53 16.64 5.23
C ILE A 90 1.02 18.08 5.26
N TYR A 91 0.38 18.90 4.43
CA TYR A 91 0.58 20.34 4.38
C TYR A 91 -0.77 21.03 4.49
N THR A 92 -0.85 22.04 5.35
CA THR A 92 -2.02 22.89 5.49
C THR A 92 -1.76 24.19 4.73
N MET A 93 -2.61 24.53 3.77
CA MET A 93 -2.50 25.82 3.07
C MET A 93 -3.10 26.94 3.92
N ASP A 94 -2.28 27.92 4.30
CA ASP A 94 -2.68 29.04 5.16
C ASP A 94 -3.75 29.96 4.53
N SER A 95 -3.88 29.97 3.19
CA SER A 95 -4.72 30.95 2.47
C SER A 95 -6.22 30.64 2.46
N GLU A 96 -6.65 29.47 2.95
CA GLU A 96 -8.03 28.99 2.82
C GLU A 96 -8.76 28.75 4.16
N CYS A 97 -8.12 28.95 5.32
CA CYS A 97 -8.77 28.80 6.64
C CYS A 97 -8.41 29.95 7.59
N SER A 98 -9.38 30.80 7.89
CA SER A 98 -9.29 31.84 8.92
C SER A 98 -9.66 31.33 10.33
N GLU A 99 -10.11 30.08 10.47
CA GLU A 99 -10.77 29.60 11.69
C GLU A 99 -9.83 28.89 12.69
N HIS A 100 -8.60 28.52 12.30
CA HIS A 100 -7.67 27.84 13.21
C HIS A 100 -6.24 28.35 12.99
N GLU A 101 -5.70 29.09 13.97
CA GLU A 101 -4.26 29.36 14.07
C GLU A 101 -3.51 28.05 14.34
N ILE A 102 -3.22 27.28 13.30
CA ILE A 102 -2.34 26.12 13.42
C ILE A 102 -0.89 26.65 13.46
N SER A 103 -0.23 26.45 14.60
CA SER A 103 1.16 26.84 14.86
C SER A 103 2.09 26.56 13.68
N LYS A 104 2.66 27.62 13.08
CA LYS A 104 3.53 27.68 11.89
C LYS A 104 4.80 26.79 11.91
N THR A 105 5.03 26.03 12.98
CA THR A 105 6.30 25.38 13.30
C THR A 105 6.25 23.85 13.37
N LYS A 106 5.07 23.21 13.38
CA LYS A 106 4.97 21.74 13.43
C LYS A 106 4.13 21.22 12.25
N VAL A 107 4.69 20.29 11.49
CA VAL A 107 3.92 19.48 10.53
C VAL A 107 2.93 18.65 11.35
N PRO A 108 1.60 18.83 11.19
CA PRO A 108 0.63 18.06 11.95
C PRO A 108 0.83 16.58 11.69
N GLN A 109 0.84 15.77 12.75
CA GLN A 109 1.12 14.33 12.66
C GLN A 109 -0.17 13.51 12.54
N CYS A 110 -1.31 14.10 12.91
CA CYS A 110 -2.62 13.49 12.76
C CYS A 110 -3.45 14.28 11.75
N ILE A 111 -4.05 13.57 10.78
CA ILE A 111 -4.95 14.18 9.78
C ILE A 111 -6.13 14.92 10.47
N GLN A 112 -6.54 14.49 11.66
CA GLN A 112 -7.66 15.09 12.42
C GLN A 112 -7.35 16.49 12.96
N GLU A 113 -6.08 16.90 13.07
CA GLU A 113 -5.68 18.19 13.65
C GLU A 113 -5.74 19.35 12.63
N CYS A 114 -6.07 19.07 11.36
CA CYS A 114 -6.05 20.06 10.28
C CYS A 114 -7.45 20.52 9.85
N CYS A 115 -7.54 21.80 9.45
CA CYS A 115 -8.70 22.31 8.73
C CYS A 115 -8.92 21.50 7.43
N ARG A 116 -10.10 20.86 7.33
CA ARG A 116 -10.44 19.82 6.33
C ARG A 116 -10.27 20.29 4.88
N ASN A 117 -10.60 21.56 4.61
CA ASN A 117 -10.51 22.11 3.27
C ASN A 117 -9.07 22.41 2.84
N CYS A 118 -8.19 22.67 3.81
CA CYS A 118 -6.82 23.14 3.61
C CYS A 118 -5.79 22.03 3.65
N LEU A 119 -6.21 20.81 3.96
CA LEU A 119 -5.36 19.62 3.98
C LEU A 119 -4.97 19.23 2.54
N ARG A 120 -3.67 19.25 2.27
CA ARG A 120 -3.05 18.61 1.12
C ARG A 120 -2.15 17.47 1.59
N ILE A 121 -2.37 16.28 1.04
CA ILE A 121 -1.45 15.17 1.25
C ILE A 121 -0.21 15.37 0.39
N LEU A 122 0.96 15.34 1.03
CA LEU A 122 2.27 15.42 0.39
C LEU A 122 2.72 14.05 -0.11
N CYS A 123 2.71 13.06 0.77
CA CYS A 123 2.89 11.64 0.44
C CYS A 123 2.35 10.72 1.55
N PHE A 124 2.05 9.48 1.20
CA PHE A 124 1.72 8.37 2.09
C PHE A 124 2.94 7.45 2.20
N LYS A 125 3.31 7.03 3.40
CA LYS A 125 4.35 6.00 3.61
C LYS A 125 3.82 4.61 3.30
N GLN A 126 2.57 4.33 3.66
CA GLN A 126 1.93 3.04 3.43
C GLN A 126 1.56 2.78 1.96
N ILE A 127 2.03 3.58 1.01
CA ILE A 127 1.86 3.33 -0.44
C ILE A 127 3.24 3.38 -1.07
N ASP A 128 3.58 2.34 -1.82
CA ASP A 128 4.85 2.27 -2.54
C ASP A 128 4.98 3.43 -3.54
N GLY A 129 6.17 3.99 -3.69
CA GLY A 129 6.39 5.12 -4.58
C GLY A 129 7.68 5.89 -4.35
N TYR A 130 7.87 6.89 -5.20
CA TYR A 130 9.04 7.76 -5.22
C TYR A 130 8.63 9.21 -5.00
N LEU A 131 9.51 9.97 -4.36
CA LEU A 131 9.41 11.42 -4.29
C LEU A 131 9.84 12.07 -5.61
N ILE A 132 9.14 13.15 -5.98
CA ILE A 132 9.46 13.99 -7.12
C ILE A 132 10.83 14.65 -6.94
N SER A 133 11.48 15.03 -8.05
CA SER A 133 12.74 15.80 -7.95
C SER A 133 12.40 17.18 -7.46
N ARG A 134 13.25 17.76 -6.61
CA ARG A 134 13.16 19.19 -6.27
C ARG A 134 13.08 20.06 -7.52
N TYR A 135 13.80 19.74 -8.59
CA TYR A 135 13.75 20.48 -9.86
C TYR A 135 12.39 20.47 -10.56
N ASN A 136 11.55 19.49 -10.25
CA ASN A 136 10.20 19.34 -10.81
C ASN A 136 9.10 19.77 -9.83
N VAL A 137 9.47 20.33 -8.67
CA VAL A 137 8.54 20.93 -7.71
C VAL A 137 8.34 22.39 -8.08
N ASN A 138 7.11 22.90 -7.96
CA ASN A 138 6.88 24.34 -8.13
C ASN A 138 7.65 25.12 -7.05
N ALA A 139 8.28 26.23 -7.41
CA ALA A 139 9.13 27.01 -6.52
C ALA A 139 8.40 27.44 -5.22
N GLU A 140 7.09 27.65 -5.29
CA GLU A 140 6.23 27.96 -4.13
C GLU A 140 6.22 26.86 -3.05
N PHE A 141 6.55 25.61 -3.41
CA PHE A 141 6.54 24.45 -2.51
C PHE A 141 7.94 23.97 -2.09
N TYR A 142 9.02 24.69 -2.45
CA TYR A 142 10.38 24.26 -2.11
C TYR A 142 10.63 24.13 -0.61
N THR A 143 10.09 25.06 0.20
CA THR A 143 10.24 25.00 1.65
C THR A 143 9.56 23.77 2.24
N GLN A 144 8.37 23.43 1.75
CA GLN A 144 7.59 22.26 2.18
C GLN A 144 8.28 20.97 1.73
N TYR A 145 8.82 20.95 0.52
CA TYR A 145 9.60 19.83 0.02
C TYR A 145 10.85 19.58 0.87
N ASP A 146 11.62 20.62 1.17
CA ASP A 146 12.82 20.51 2.01
C ASP A 146 12.48 20.02 3.42
N LYS A 147 11.36 20.49 4.00
CA LYS A 147 10.86 19.98 5.29
C LYS A 147 10.49 18.50 5.23
N VAL A 148 9.86 18.03 4.15
CA VAL A 148 9.57 16.61 3.98
C VAL A 148 10.86 15.81 3.94
N ILE A 149 11.81 16.19 3.07
CA ILE A 149 13.11 15.51 2.95
C ILE A 149 13.89 15.50 4.27
N GLU A 150 13.87 16.60 5.03
CA GLU A 150 14.49 16.64 6.34
C GLU A 150 13.78 15.70 7.32
N SER A 151 12.44 15.67 7.30
CA SER A 151 11.66 14.77 8.14
C SER A 151 11.79 13.29 7.76
N GLU A 152 12.32 12.97 6.58
CA GLU A 152 12.66 11.61 6.13
C GLU A 152 14.01 11.10 6.66
N LYS A 153 14.82 11.96 7.29
CA LYS A 153 16.10 11.54 7.87
C LYS A 153 15.90 10.54 8.99
N ASP A 154 14.86 10.75 9.80
CA ASP A 154 14.51 9.93 10.94
C ASP A 154 13.09 9.39 10.81
N CYS A 155 12.87 8.17 11.27
CA CYS A 155 11.55 7.57 11.28
C CYS A 155 10.65 8.27 12.28
N LYS A 156 9.54 8.83 11.81
CA LYS A 156 8.53 9.49 12.67
C LYS A 156 7.90 8.55 13.71
N LEU A 157 7.91 7.25 13.43
CA LEU A 157 7.27 6.23 14.27
C LEU A 157 8.16 5.75 15.43
N CYS A 158 9.49 5.77 15.27
CA CYS A 158 10.42 5.24 16.28
C CYS A 158 11.67 6.08 16.54
N GLY A 159 11.86 7.19 15.82
CA GLY A 159 13.00 8.11 15.96
C GLY A 159 14.33 7.59 15.41
N LYS A 160 14.38 6.40 14.81
CA LYS A 160 15.62 5.86 14.24
C LYS A 160 15.95 6.52 12.91
N SER A 161 17.22 6.80 12.67
CA SER A 161 17.69 7.32 11.38
C SER A 161 17.46 6.33 10.24
N LEU A 162 16.90 6.79 9.12
CA LEU A 162 16.53 5.96 7.96
C LEU A 162 17.59 5.92 6.86
N TYR A 163 18.57 6.82 6.87
CA TYR A 163 19.69 6.83 5.91
C TYR A 163 20.80 7.83 6.29
N GLN A 164 22.06 7.49 5.97
CA GLN A 164 23.26 8.30 6.21
C GLN A 164 24.16 8.45 4.96
N GLY A 165 23.62 8.37 3.73
CA GLY A 165 24.40 8.55 2.49
C GLY A 165 24.04 9.82 1.71
N THR A 166 24.69 10.03 0.57
CA THR A 166 24.54 11.25 -0.27
C THR A 166 23.97 10.98 -1.67
N ASP A 167 23.57 9.74 -1.97
CA ASP A 167 23.03 9.37 -3.30
C ASP A 167 21.62 9.95 -3.50
N GLU A 168 21.48 10.88 -4.45
CA GLU A 168 20.23 11.59 -4.72
C GLU A 168 19.09 10.65 -5.15
N TYR A 169 19.39 9.58 -5.89
CA TYR A 169 18.38 8.62 -6.34
C TYR A 169 17.82 7.82 -5.16
N ILE A 170 18.70 7.36 -4.26
CA ILE A 170 18.31 6.64 -3.03
C ILE A 170 17.61 7.58 -2.05
N MET A 171 18.00 8.85 -1.98
CA MET A 171 17.31 9.86 -1.16
C MET A 171 15.86 10.09 -1.57
N ARG A 172 15.52 9.86 -2.84
CA ARG A 172 14.19 10.14 -3.39
C ARG A 172 13.22 8.96 -3.30
N GLN A 173 13.67 7.81 -2.83
CA GLN A 173 12.78 6.70 -2.50
C GLN A 173 12.03 7.02 -1.20
N ILE A 174 10.74 6.73 -1.14
CA ILE A 174 10.00 6.80 0.14
C ILE A 174 10.56 5.69 1.02
N LYS A 175 11.23 6.06 2.12
CA LYS A 175 11.94 5.11 2.98
C LYS A 175 11.00 4.59 4.05
N LEU A 176 10.94 3.27 4.14
CA LEU A 176 10.22 2.59 5.22
C LEU A 176 11.22 2.11 6.27
N CYS A 177 10.97 2.48 7.52
CA CYS A 177 11.78 2.01 8.65
C CYS A 177 11.66 0.50 8.80
N SER A 178 12.78 -0.21 8.73
CA SER A 178 12.83 -1.66 8.88
C SER A 178 12.35 -2.17 10.24
N ASP A 179 12.25 -1.31 11.25
CA ASP A 179 11.67 -1.67 12.56
C ASP A 179 10.17 -1.36 12.68
N CYS A 180 9.63 -0.52 11.78
CA CYS A 180 8.23 -0.10 11.82
C CYS A 180 7.40 -0.65 10.66
N TYR A 181 8.05 -1.16 9.62
CA TYR A 181 7.46 -1.75 8.42
C TYR A 181 8.12 -3.10 8.18
N LEU A 182 7.55 -4.13 8.80
CA LEU A 182 8.09 -5.49 8.82
C LEU A 182 7.49 -6.31 7.68
N ILE A 183 8.35 -6.77 6.78
CA ILE A 183 8.00 -7.78 5.78
C ILE A 183 8.19 -9.16 6.43
N SER A 184 7.24 -10.06 6.24
CA SER A 184 7.42 -11.48 6.55
C SER A 184 6.91 -12.35 5.42
N SER A 185 7.42 -13.57 5.34
CA SER A 185 6.89 -14.63 4.50
C SER A 185 6.55 -15.84 5.35
N GLY A 186 5.80 -16.77 4.77
CA GLY A 186 5.52 -18.06 5.40
C GLY A 186 4.84 -19.01 4.44
N LEU A 187 4.57 -20.21 4.93
CA LEU A 187 3.72 -21.20 4.27
C LEU A 187 2.36 -21.21 4.98
N ILE A 188 1.28 -21.29 4.19
CA ILE A 188 -0.08 -21.46 4.70
C ILE A 188 -0.74 -22.63 3.98
N GLU A 189 -1.70 -23.27 4.62
CA GLU A 189 -2.54 -24.28 3.97
C GLU A 189 -3.57 -23.59 3.07
N SER A 190 -3.64 -23.99 1.80
CA SER A 190 -4.68 -23.55 0.88
C SER A 190 -6.04 -24.05 1.37
N THR A 191 -6.99 -23.12 1.46
CA THR A 191 -8.38 -23.48 1.76
C THR A 191 -9.10 -24.18 0.62
N LEU A 192 -8.56 -24.15 -0.60
CA LEU A 192 -9.13 -24.83 -1.77
C LEU A 192 -8.49 -26.20 -1.98
N THR A 193 -7.16 -26.26 -2.04
CA THR A 193 -6.44 -27.48 -2.44
C THR A 193 -5.88 -28.27 -1.27
N LYS A 194 -5.88 -27.71 -0.05
CA LYS A 194 -5.22 -28.29 1.14
C LYS A 194 -3.69 -28.41 1.04
N GLU A 195 -3.10 -27.89 -0.04
CA GLU A 195 -1.66 -27.86 -0.22
C GLU A 195 -1.02 -26.70 0.56
N GLN A 196 0.27 -26.84 0.88
CA GLN A 196 1.06 -25.73 1.41
C GLN A 196 1.42 -24.76 0.28
N ILE A 197 1.03 -23.51 0.45
CA ILE A 197 1.31 -22.42 -0.49
C ILE A 197 2.12 -21.32 0.20
N SER A 198 2.96 -20.64 -0.57
CA SER A 198 3.77 -19.53 -0.07
C SER A 198 2.94 -18.25 0.01
N ILE A 199 3.17 -17.47 1.07
CA ILE A 199 2.59 -16.15 1.25
C ILE A 199 3.66 -15.15 1.69
N LEU A 200 3.57 -13.93 1.16
CA LEU A 200 4.39 -12.79 1.52
C LEU A 200 3.48 -11.67 2.06
N TYR A 201 3.81 -11.16 3.24
CA TYR A 201 3.08 -10.10 3.93
C TYR A 201 3.83 -8.78 3.75
N LEU A 202 3.26 -7.88 2.96
CA LEU A 202 3.78 -6.53 2.76
C LEU A 202 3.14 -5.54 3.74
N PRO A 203 3.94 -4.70 4.44
CA PRO A 203 3.44 -3.71 5.37
C PRO A 203 2.90 -2.43 4.69
N TRP A 204 2.68 -2.46 3.37
CA TRP A 204 2.14 -1.35 2.59
C TRP A 204 1.08 -1.80 1.56
N TRP A 205 0.38 -0.81 1.02
CA TRP A 205 -0.69 -0.93 0.04
C TRP A 205 -0.09 -1.01 -1.36
N ALA A 206 -0.01 -2.22 -1.89
CA ALA A 206 0.63 -2.53 -3.15
C ALA A 206 -0.31 -2.20 -4.32
N ASN A 207 -0.34 -0.93 -4.76
CA ASN A 207 -1.31 -0.42 -5.74
C ASN A 207 -0.88 -0.53 -7.22
N PHE A 208 0.23 -1.22 -7.53
CA PHE A 208 0.72 -1.40 -8.90
C PHE A 208 -0.26 -2.15 -9.80
N SER A 209 -0.24 -1.88 -11.11
CA SER A 209 -1.17 -2.51 -12.08
C SER A 209 -0.59 -3.71 -12.82
N SER A 210 0.69 -4.04 -12.59
CA SER A 210 1.42 -5.10 -13.31
C SER A 210 2.02 -6.11 -12.32
N CYS A 211 2.11 -7.36 -12.75
CA CYS A 211 2.71 -8.44 -11.96
C CYS A 211 4.22 -8.24 -11.83
N ASN A 212 4.75 -8.37 -10.61
CA ASN A 212 6.21 -8.25 -10.38
C ASN A 212 7.02 -9.40 -10.98
N ALA A 213 6.39 -10.56 -11.27
CA ALA A 213 7.08 -11.74 -11.79
C ALA A 213 7.12 -11.79 -13.32
N CYS A 214 5.99 -11.55 -13.99
CA CYS A 214 5.88 -11.66 -15.46
C CYS A 214 5.54 -10.34 -16.16
N TYR A 215 5.39 -9.24 -15.40
CA TYR A 215 5.09 -7.90 -15.92
C TYR A 215 3.75 -7.76 -16.67
N SER A 216 2.95 -8.81 -16.72
CA SER A 216 1.60 -8.77 -17.29
C SER A 216 0.67 -7.92 -16.43
N ARG A 217 -0.33 -7.29 -17.06
CA ARG A 217 -1.36 -6.52 -16.37
C ARG A 217 -2.12 -7.42 -15.38
N LEU A 218 -2.34 -6.92 -14.17
CA LEU A 218 -3.13 -7.62 -13.15
C LEU A 218 -4.63 -7.46 -13.42
N THR A 219 -5.37 -8.54 -13.18
CA THR A 219 -6.83 -8.54 -13.23
C THR A 219 -7.39 -8.21 -11.85
N PHE A 220 -8.28 -7.22 -11.77
CA PHE A 220 -8.87 -6.76 -10.52
C PHE A 220 -10.21 -7.46 -10.26
N ALA A 221 -10.25 -8.31 -9.23
CA ALA A 221 -11.48 -8.97 -8.81
C ALA A 221 -12.38 -8.04 -7.99
N SER A 222 -11.78 -7.19 -7.16
CA SER A 222 -12.44 -6.18 -6.35
C SER A 222 -11.56 -4.94 -6.14
N ASP A 223 -12.05 -3.98 -5.37
CA ASP A 223 -11.31 -2.80 -4.94
C ASP A 223 -10.16 -3.12 -3.96
N CYS A 224 -9.99 -4.35 -3.50
CA CYS A 224 -8.89 -4.77 -2.63
C CYS A 224 -8.26 -6.12 -3.04
N GLN A 225 -8.63 -6.65 -4.22
CA GLN A 225 -8.15 -7.94 -4.71
C GLN A 225 -7.79 -7.86 -6.18
N LYS A 226 -6.61 -8.37 -6.52
CA LYS A 226 -6.16 -8.52 -7.90
C LYS A 226 -5.25 -9.72 -8.02
N TYR A 227 -5.09 -10.23 -9.23
CA TYR A 227 -4.28 -11.41 -9.49
C TYR A 227 -3.61 -11.37 -10.85
N CYS A 228 -2.55 -12.16 -10.98
CA CYS A 228 -1.90 -12.45 -12.25
C CYS A 228 -2.36 -13.83 -12.74
N THR A 229 -3.04 -13.89 -13.89
CA THR A 229 -3.44 -15.16 -14.53
C THR A 229 -2.23 -16.01 -14.91
N ASN A 230 -1.16 -15.39 -15.40
CA ASN A 230 0.01 -16.09 -15.91
C ASN A 230 0.88 -16.71 -14.81
N CYS A 231 0.91 -16.11 -13.62
CA CYS A 231 1.74 -16.58 -12.51
C CYS A 231 0.93 -17.22 -11.38
N LEU A 232 -0.41 -17.17 -11.44
CA LEU A 232 -1.29 -17.56 -10.34
C LEU A 232 -0.91 -16.90 -9.00
N ILE A 233 -0.57 -15.61 -9.07
CA ILE A 233 -0.21 -14.79 -7.90
C ILE A 233 -1.41 -13.90 -7.55
N PHE A 234 -1.85 -13.95 -6.30
CA PHE A 234 -2.96 -13.14 -5.78
C PHE A 234 -2.44 -12.07 -4.83
N TYR A 235 -3.01 -10.87 -4.92
CA TYR A 235 -2.69 -9.72 -4.09
C TYR A 235 -3.96 -9.29 -3.34
N ILE A 236 -3.94 -9.44 -2.03
CA ILE A 236 -5.09 -9.21 -1.15
C ILE A 236 -4.77 -8.07 -0.18
N GLY A 237 -5.37 -6.90 -0.42
CA GLY A 237 -5.20 -5.71 0.40
C GLY A 237 -6.15 -5.67 1.60
N CYS A 238 -5.66 -5.23 2.76
CA CYS A 238 -6.50 -4.95 3.92
C CYS A 238 -6.87 -3.46 4.03
N ARG A 239 -8.16 -3.15 3.86
CA ARG A 239 -8.69 -1.76 3.93
C ARG A 239 -8.59 -1.11 5.31
N HIS A 240 -8.32 -1.86 6.38
CA HIS A 240 -8.16 -1.30 7.73
C HIS A 240 -6.70 -1.00 8.07
N CYS A 241 -5.75 -1.64 7.40
CA CYS A 241 -4.33 -1.62 7.76
C CYS A 241 -3.43 -1.06 6.67
N LEU A 242 -3.94 -0.96 5.43
CA LEU A 242 -3.17 -0.67 4.24
C LEU A 242 -1.96 -1.61 4.06
N THR A 243 -2.13 -2.89 4.39
CA THR A 243 -1.13 -3.95 4.16
C THR A 243 -1.59 -4.85 3.01
N THR A 244 -0.66 -5.55 2.35
CA THR A 244 -0.99 -6.47 1.26
C THR A 244 -0.44 -7.86 1.53
N ASN A 245 -1.29 -8.89 1.39
CA ASN A 245 -0.85 -10.28 1.34
C ASN A 245 -0.66 -10.68 -0.12
N ILE A 246 0.50 -11.22 -0.47
CA ILE A 246 0.80 -11.79 -1.78
C ILE A 246 0.84 -13.30 -1.64
N ILE A 247 -0.03 -14.01 -2.36
CA ILE A 247 -0.16 -15.47 -2.27
C ILE A 247 0.31 -16.07 -3.59
N PHE A 248 1.18 -17.07 -3.49
CA PHE A 248 1.72 -17.82 -4.62
C PHE A 248 1.01 -19.17 -4.69
N GLY A 249 0.03 -19.27 -5.59
CA GLY A 249 -0.86 -20.43 -5.69
C GLY A 249 -2.32 -20.12 -5.34
N LEU A 250 -3.16 -21.14 -5.45
CA LEU A 250 -4.61 -21.01 -5.29
C LEU A 250 -5.00 -20.99 -3.81
N ALA A 251 -5.83 -20.04 -3.42
CA ALA A 251 -6.43 -19.95 -2.09
C ALA A 251 -7.85 -19.38 -2.18
N GLY A 252 -8.76 -19.86 -1.32
CA GLY A 252 -10.15 -19.40 -1.27
C GLY A 252 -10.33 -18.24 -0.28
N GLN A 253 -9.38 -18.03 0.62
CA GLN A 253 -9.36 -16.92 1.55
C GLN A 253 -7.93 -16.54 1.96
N SER A 254 -7.79 -15.32 2.46
CA SER A 254 -6.58 -14.83 3.10
C SER A 254 -6.93 -14.13 4.40
N GLN A 255 -6.04 -14.19 5.40
CA GLN A 255 -6.20 -13.47 6.65
C GLN A 255 -5.15 -12.36 6.75
N CYS A 256 -5.57 -11.12 6.99
CA CYS A 256 -4.65 -10.01 7.25
C CYS A 256 -3.79 -10.32 8.47
N LYS A 257 -2.46 -10.28 8.32
CA LYS A 257 -1.52 -10.63 9.40
C LYS A 257 -1.68 -9.73 10.62
N LYS A 258 -1.96 -8.42 10.40
CA LYS A 258 -2.15 -7.40 11.44
C LYS A 258 -3.46 -7.52 12.19
N CYS A 259 -4.60 -7.32 11.50
CA CYS A 259 -5.91 -7.19 12.15
C CYS A 259 -6.74 -8.47 12.12
N LYS A 260 -6.18 -9.60 11.65
CA LYS A 260 -6.81 -10.93 11.60
C LYS A 260 -8.13 -11.02 10.81
N ARG A 261 -8.51 -9.97 10.09
CA ARG A 261 -9.69 -9.96 9.22
C ARG A 261 -9.48 -10.91 8.05
N ILE A 262 -10.49 -11.72 7.77
CA ILE A 262 -10.52 -12.68 6.67
C ILE A 262 -11.06 -11.98 5.43
N SER A 263 -10.45 -12.24 4.28
CA SER A 263 -10.90 -11.83 2.95
C SER A 263 -11.13 -13.07 2.11
N ILE A 264 -12.35 -13.24 1.59
CA ILE A 264 -12.67 -14.29 0.62
C ILE A 264 -12.05 -13.89 -0.70
N ILE A 265 -11.27 -14.77 -1.31
CA ILE A 265 -10.63 -14.51 -2.61
C ILE A 265 -11.66 -14.78 -3.70
N ILE A 266 -12.12 -13.71 -4.35
CA ILE A 266 -13.12 -13.81 -5.40
C ILE A 266 -12.42 -14.22 -6.69
N ASN A 267 -12.58 -15.46 -7.10
CA ASN A 267 -12.39 -15.84 -8.50
C ASN A 267 -13.61 -15.36 -9.26
N LYS A 268 -13.51 -14.20 -9.93
CA LYS A 268 -14.56 -13.79 -10.87
C LYS A 268 -14.62 -14.82 -11.98
N SER A 269 -15.74 -15.52 -12.04
CA SER A 269 -16.11 -16.50 -13.03
C SER A 269 -16.35 -15.87 -14.41
N GLU A 270 -15.28 -15.39 -15.06
CA GLU A 270 -15.14 -15.45 -16.52
C GLU A 270 -14.35 -16.72 -16.88
N PHE A 271 -14.69 -17.79 -16.18
CA PHE A 271 -13.90 -19.00 -16.04
C PHE A 271 -14.79 -20.23 -16.24
N ASN A 272 -15.75 -20.14 -17.17
CA ASN A 272 -16.44 -21.34 -17.66
C ASN A 272 -15.47 -22.28 -18.40
N ASP A 273 -14.31 -21.78 -18.84
CA ASP A 273 -13.22 -22.60 -19.43
C ASP A 273 -12.13 -22.96 -18.39
N LEU A 274 -12.28 -22.55 -17.12
CA LEU A 274 -11.28 -22.80 -16.09
C LEU A 274 -11.54 -24.07 -15.29
N ASP A 275 -12.75 -24.64 -15.32
CA ASP A 275 -12.93 -25.99 -14.79
C ASP A 275 -11.97 -26.94 -15.53
N ASP A 276 -11.84 -26.81 -16.85
CA ASP A 276 -10.87 -27.56 -17.65
C ASP A 276 -9.42 -27.11 -17.43
N PHE A 277 -9.12 -25.81 -17.34
CA PHE A 277 -7.74 -25.34 -17.13
C PHE A 277 -7.20 -25.59 -15.71
N LEU A 278 -8.04 -25.56 -14.68
CA LEU A 278 -7.67 -25.96 -13.32
C LEU A 278 -7.55 -27.48 -13.21
N LEU A 279 -8.42 -28.24 -13.88
CA LEU A 279 -8.26 -29.70 -13.97
C LEU A 279 -6.96 -30.05 -14.69
N ASP A 280 -6.63 -29.43 -15.82
CA ASP A 280 -5.39 -29.72 -16.56
C ASP A 280 -4.13 -29.28 -15.80
N ASN A 281 -4.16 -28.15 -15.08
CA ASN A 281 -2.99 -27.70 -14.30
C ASN A 281 -2.81 -28.47 -12.98
N VAL A 282 -3.90 -28.88 -12.33
CA VAL A 282 -3.85 -29.79 -11.16
C VAL A 282 -3.41 -31.19 -11.59
N VAL A 283 -3.89 -31.69 -12.74
CA VAL A 283 -3.46 -32.98 -13.31
C VAL A 283 -2.00 -32.92 -13.76
N THR A 284 -1.54 -31.84 -14.41
CA THR A 284 -0.12 -31.71 -14.82
C THR A 284 0.83 -31.48 -13.65
N HIS A 285 0.46 -30.73 -12.61
CA HIS A 285 1.29 -30.62 -11.39
C HIS A 285 1.34 -31.93 -10.59
N ASN A 286 0.25 -32.70 -10.53
CA ASN A 286 0.24 -34.02 -9.90
C ASN A 286 0.99 -35.07 -10.73
N ASN A 287 0.99 -34.95 -12.07
CA ASN A 287 1.76 -35.83 -12.95
C ASN A 287 3.26 -35.50 -12.99
N LEU A 288 3.66 -34.27 -12.67
CA LEU A 288 5.07 -33.87 -12.52
C LEU A 288 5.68 -34.30 -11.17
N LYS A 289 4.86 -34.72 -10.20
CA LYS A 289 5.30 -35.23 -8.88
C LYS A 289 5.35 -36.78 -8.79
N LEU A 290 5.20 -37.50 -9.91
CA LEU A 290 5.19 -38.97 -9.93
C LEU A 290 6.39 -39.64 -10.64
N THR A 291 7.46 -38.90 -10.89
CA THR A 291 8.75 -39.50 -11.27
C THR A 291 9.89 -38.81 -10.53
N GLU A 292 10.09 -39.21 -9.27
CA GLU A 292 11.38 -39.58 -8.65
C GLU A 292 11.15 -40.11 -7.23
#